data_AF-A0A7W7S7I4-F1
#
_entry.id   AF-A0A7W7S7I4-F1
#
_cell.length_a   1.000
_cell.length_b   1.000
_cell.length_c   1.000
_cell.angle_alpha   90.00
_cell.angle_beta   90.00
_cell.angle_gamma   90.00
#
_symmetry.space_group_name_H-M   'P 1'
#
loop_
_entity.id
_entity.type
_entity.pdbx_description
1 polymer ?
#
loop_
_entity_poly.entity_id
_entity_poly.type
_entity_poly.pdbx_seq_one_letter_code
_entity_poly.pdbx_strand_id
1 'polypeptide(L)'
;MPDHPEAVFTMLGPGGRRFADPGAWAVLEREIGCELPSGYKDFVDEYAPIKVDGHLHFSHPATGTWNLLEWIRETDQAFREVDWDGLPHPETGAQGVLIPALSTDFGFYAFLAFSDRTSGWSIVIHDRDEGGCWEHAMSFAEWLHRHLVGEEMIHPGGTYLYPGPVELEHPPMSPGERHLSWYGPGRGM
;
A
#
# COMPACT_ATOMS: atom_id res chain seq x y z
N MET A 1 -23.43 -0.61 2.41
CA MET A 1 -22.06 -1.09 2.69
C MET A 1 -21.34 0.01 3.44
N PRO A 2 -20.41 -0.30 4.36
CA PRO A 2 -19.66 0.74 5.07
C PRO A 2 -18.89 1.61 4.07
N ASP A 3 -18.74 2.89 4.39
CA ASP A 3 -17.81 3.78 3.69
C ASP A 3 -16.39 3.44 4.17
N HIS A 4 -15.74 2.51 3.47
CA HIS A 4 -14.43 1.99 3.85
C HIS A 4 -13.35 3.08 3.97
N PRO A 5 -13.25 4.05 3.04
CA PRO A 5 -12.39 5.22 3.23
C PRO A 5 -12.59 5.93 4.57
N GLU A 6 -13.83 6.30 4.92
CA GLU A 6 -14.13 6.98 6.18
C GLU A 6 -13.77 6.13 7.40
N ALA A 7 -14.03 4.82 7.33
CA ALA A 7 -13.68 3.89 8.39
C ALA A 7 -12.16 3.81 8.62
N VAL A 8 -11.36 3.74 7.56
CA VAL A 8 -9.89 3.79 7.65
C VAL A 8 -9.43 5.07 8.34
N PHE A 9 -9.85 6.24 7.85
CA PHE A 9 -9.43 7.52 8.43
C PHE A 9 -9.87 7.67 9.91
N THR A 10 -11.03 7.14 10.26
CA THR A 10 -11.51 7.10 11.65
C THR A 10 -10.60 6.25 12.55
N MET A 11 -10.14 5.09 12.08
CA MET A 11 -9.27 4.18 12.84
C MET A 11 -7.83 4.71 12.98
N LEU A 12 -7.35 5.43 11.98
CA LEU A 12 -5.99 5.97 11.96
C LEU A 12 -5.88 7.34 12.63
N GLY A 13 -6.96 8.10 12.67
CA GLY A 13 -6.95 9.49 13.15
C GLY A 13 -6.29 10.44 12.15
N PRO A 14 -5.95 11.68 12.53
CA PRO A 14 -5.43 12.69 11.60
C PRO A 14 -4.05 12.31 11.02
N GLY A 15 -3.86 12.42 9.70
CA GLY A 15 -2.58 12.15 9.02
C GLY A 15 -1.82 13.42 8.61
N GLY A 16 -2.52 14.52 8.33
CA GLY A 16 -1.93 15.85 8.26
C GLY A 16 -1.40 16.25 6.88
N ARG A 17 -1.50 15.38 5.88
CA ARG A 17 -1.26 15.72 4.46
C ARG A 17 0.11 16.34 4.15
N ARG A 18 1.16 15.91 4.87
CA ARG A 18 2.46 16.59 4.93
C ARG A 18 3.12 16.81 3.56
N PHE A 19 2.88 15.90 2.61
CA PHE A 19 3.55 15.88 1.31
C PHE A 19 2.58 15.95 0.12
N ALA A 20 1.29 16.23 0.37
CA ALA A 20 0.28 16.26 -0.69
C ALA A 20 0.68 17.23 -1.81
N ASP A 21 0.93 16.67 -3.00
CA ASP A 21 1.39 17.40 -4.18
C ASP A 21 0.77 16.79 -5.45
N PRO A 22 -0.26 17.44 -6.03
CA PRO A 22 -0.88 16.99 -7.27
C PRO A 22 0.11 16.89 -8.45
N GLY A 23 1.17 17.70 -8.45
CA GLY A 23 2.19 17.67 -9.49
C GLY A 23 3.03 16.39 -9.45
N ALA A 24 3.36 15.92 -8.25
CA ALA A 24 4.09 14.67 -8.04
C ALA A 24 3.28 13.45 -8.52
N TRP A 25 1.97 13.44 -8.26
CA TRP A 25 1.06 12.40 -8.78
C TRP A 25 0.99 12.41 -10.31
N ALA A 26 0.82 13.58 -10.92
CA ALA A 26 0.77 13.69 -12.38
C ALA A 26 2.06 13.22 -13.06
N VAL A 27 3.22 13.45 -12.42
CA VAL A 27 4.49 12.88 -12.89
C VAL A 27 4.48 11.37 -12.77
N LEU A 28 4.14 10.82 -11.58
CA LEU A 28 4.10 9.37 -11.36
C LEU A 28 3.17 8.67 -12.36
N GLU A 29 1.92 9.12 -12.49
CA GLU A 29 0.89 8.52 -13.34
C GLU A 29 1.26 8.56 -14.83
N ARG A 30 1.94 9.64 -15.26
CA ARG A 30 2.49 9.71 -16.63
C ARG A 30 3.60 8.68 -16.85
N GLU A 31 4.47 8.48 -15.87
CA GLU A 31 5.60 7.54 -15.97
C GLU A 31 5.12 6.09 -15.96
N ILE A 32 4.13 5.75 -15.13
CA ILE A 32 3.53 4.41 -15.10
C ILE A 32 2.44 4.21 -16.18
N GLY A 33 2.06 5.26 -16.92
CA GLY A 33 1.12 5.19 -18.04
C GLY A 33 -0.36 4.93 -17.65
N CYS A 34 -0.75 5.11 -16.39
CA CYS A 34 -2.14 4.96 -15.94
C CYS A 34 -2.46 5.82 -14.70
N GLU A 35 -3.74 6.11 -14.50
CA GLU A 35 -4.23 6.84 -13.33
C GLU A 35 -4.48 5.88 -12.15
N LEU A 36 -3.91 6.18 -10.99
CA LEU A 36 -4.09 5.38 -9.79
C LEU A 36 -5.47 5.61 -9.13
N PRO A 37 -5.98 4.63 -8.36
CA PRO A 37 -7.24 4.79 -7.64
C PRO A 37 -7.19 5.99 -6.69
N SER A 38 -8.24 6.82 -6.70
CA SER A 38 -8.32 8.01 -5.84
C SER A 38 -8.19 7.67 -4.36
N GLY A 39 -8.84 6.60 -3.89
CA GLY A 39 -8.75 6.18 -2.48
C GLY A 39 -7.33 5.78 -2.04
N TYR A 40 -6.49 5.29 -2.95
CA TYR A 40 -5.07 5.06 -2.65
C TYR A 40 -4.31 6.39 -2.56
N LYS A 41 -4.50 7.29 -3.55
CA LYS A 41 -3.88 8.62 -3.54
C LYS A 41 -4.26 9.44 -2.31
N ASP A 42 -5.53 9.41 -1.92
CA ASP A 42 -6.04 10.13 -0.74
C ASP A 42 -5.37 9.62 0.54
N PHE A 43 -5.23 8.30 0.69
CA PHE A 43 -4.52 7.70 1.83
C PHE A 43 -3.04 8.05 1.85
N VAL A 44 -2.35 7.93 0.70
CA VAL A 44 -0.93 8.24 0.58
C VAL A 44 -0.68 9.71 0.87
N ASP A 45 -1.47 10.62 0.29
CA ASP A 45 -1.39 12.04 0.61
C ASP A 45 -1.58 12.29 2.11
N GLU A 46 -2.56 11.64 2.73
CA GLU A 46 -2.92 11.87 4.13
C GLU A 46 -1.81 11.43 5.09
N TYR A 47 -1.21 10.25 4.89
CA TYR A 47 -0.31 9.65 5.87
C TYR A 47 1.12 9.45 5.39
N ALA A 48 1.35 9.18 4.10
CA ALA A 48 2.64 8.69 3.63
C ALA A 48 3.71 9.78 3.49
N PRO A 49 5.01 9.44 3.59
CA PRO A 49 5.56 8.12 3.92
C PRO A 49 5.23 7.68 5.34
N ILE A 50 4.83 6.41 5.49
CA ILE A 50 4.35 5.88 6.77
C ILE A 50 4.57 4.36 6.86
N LYS A 51 4.77 3.91 8.09
CA LYS A 51 4.65 2.51 8.49
C LYS A 51 3.40 2.34 9.35
N VAL A 52 2.50 1.42 8.98
CA VAL A 52 1.24 1.14 9.70
C VAL A 52 1.35 -0.21 10.40
N ASP A 53 0.95 -0.25 11.68
CA ASP A 53 1.04 -1.40 12.60
C ASP A 53 2.42 -2.07 12.59
N GLY A 54 3.47 -1.27 12.34
CA GLY A 54 4.84 -1.76 12.32
C GLY A 54 5.16 -2.76 11.21
N HIS A 55 4.33 -2.90 10.17
CA HIS A 55 4.61 -3.84 9.09
C HIS A 55 4.18 -3.36 7.70
N LEU A 56 3.13 -2.54 7.54
CA LEU A 56 2.77 -2.04 6.20
C LEU A 56 3.57 -0.78 5.88
N HIS A 57 4.35 -0.81 4.81
CA HIS A 57 5.20 0.30 4.40
C HIS A 57 4.65 1.02 3.18
N PHE A 58 4.42 2.33 3.32
CA PHE A 58 3.93 3.18 2.24
C PHE A 58 4.93 4.29 1.92
N SER A 59 5.16 4.47 0.63
CA SER A 59 6.02 5.52 0.04
C SER A 59 5.17 6.66 -0.51
N HIS A 60 5.77 7.84 -0.71
CA HIS A 60 5.06 9.02 -1.21
C HIS A 60 5.77 9.62 -2.44
N PRO A 61 5.06 9.94 -3.53
CA PRO A 61 5.69 10.40 -4.79
C PRO A 61 6.43 11.72 -4.68
N ALA A 62 6.00 12.62 -3.79
CA ALA A 62 6.62 13.93 -3.57
C ALA A 62 7.87 13.91 -2.68
N THR A 63 8.33 12.74 -2.22
CA THR A 63 9.48 12.65 -1.30
C THR A 63 10.74 12.17 -2.01
N GLY A 64 11.91 12.61 -1.55
CA GLY A 64 13.19 12.14 -2.10
C GLY A 64 13.60 10.77 -1.56
N THR A 65 13.58 10.58 -0.25
CA THR A 65 14.10 9.36 0.40
C THR A 65 13.16 8.15 0.31
N TRP A 66 11.85 8.38 0.34
CA TRP A 66 10.83 7.32 0.31
C TRP A 66 9.95 7.51 -0.92
N ASN A 67 10.59 7.69 -2.08
CA ASN A 67 9.92 8.04 -3.33
C ASN A 67 9.14 6.84 -3.88
N LEU A 68 7.83 7.03 -4.09
CA LEU A 68 6.96 5.96 -4.59
C LEU A 68 7.33 5.50 -6.01
N LEU A 69 7.68 6.43 -6.91
CA LEU A 69 8.03 6.08 -8.29
C LEU A 69 9.36 5.32 -8.37
N GLU A 70 10.37 5.74 -7.59
CA GLU A 70 11.64 5.03 -7.50
C GLU A 70 11.43 3.61 -6.95
N TRP A 71 10.65 3.48 -5.86
CA TRP A 71 10.33 2.19 -5.28
C TRP A 71 9.54 1.27 -6.24
N ILE A 72 8.61 1.81 -7.02
CA ILE A 72 7.90 1.05 -8.07
C ILE A 72 8.90 0.50 -9.10
N ARG A 73 9.86 1.32 -9.56
CA ARG A 73 10.88 0.91 -10.54
C ARG A 73 11.83 -0.15 -9.98
N GLU A 74 12.28 0.01 -8.74
CA GLU A 74 13.14 -0.97 -8.06
C GLU A 74 12.41 -2.31 -7.88
N THR A 75 11.13 -2.27 -7.51
CA THR A 75 10.31 -3.48 -7.37
C THR A 75 10.09 -4.17 -8.71
N ASP A 76 9.73 -3.42 -9.76
CA ASP A 76 9.61 -3.93 -11.14
C ASP A 76 10.90 -4.61 -11.61
N GLN A 77 12.06 -3.99 -11.37
CA GLN A 77 13.36 -4.58 -11.69
C GLN A 77 13.63 -5.87 -10.89
N ALA A 78 13.42 -5.84 -9.58
CA ALA A 78 13.68 -7.01 -8.72
C ALA A 78 12.84 -8.23 -9.11
N PHE A 79 11.61 -8.03 -9.58
CA PHE A 79 10.76 -9.11 -10.03
C PHE A 79 11.09 -9.60 -11.45
N ARG A 80 11.71 -8.78 -12.31
CA ARG A 80 12.18 -9.21 -13.65
C ARG A 80 13.45 -10.04 -13.60
N GLU A 81 14.33 -9.77 -12.63
CA GLU A 81 15.64 -10.43 -12.51
C GLU A 81 15.53 -11.87 -11.95
N VAL A 82 14.35 -12.24 -11.45
CA VAL A 82 14.09 -13.56 -10.88
C VAL A 82 13.09 -14.31 -11.74
N ASP A 83 13.43 -15.55 -12.07
CA ASP A 83 12.59 -16.46 -12.86
C ASP A 83 11.47 -17.03 -11.97
N TRP A 84 10.42 -16.24 -11.79
CA TRP A 84 9.23 -16.60 -11.02
C TRP A 84 8.24 -17.37 -11.90
N ASP A 85 8.50 -18.65 -12.09
CA ASP A 85 7.79 -19.55 -13.00
C ASP A 85 6.25 -19.47 -12.83
N GLY A 86 5.56 -18.82 -13.78
CA GLY A 86 4.10 -18.77 -13.87
C GLY A 86 3.39 -17.70 -13.01
N LEU A 87 4.12 -16.77 -12.38
CA LEU A 87 3.52 -15.70 -11.58
C LEU A 87 3.38 -14.40 -12.37
N PRO A 88 2.32 -13.60 -12.13
CA PRO A 88 2.20 -12.28 -12.74
C PRO A 88 3.31 -11.37 -12.22
N HIS A 89 4.18 -10.93 -13.13
CA HIS A 89 5.20 -9.95 -12.79
C HIS A 89 4.56 -8.56 -12.60
N PRO A 90 5.06 -7.74 -11.67
CA PRO A 90 4.80 -6.32 -11.73
C PRO A 90 5.29 -5.77 -13.05
N GLU A 91 4.44 -4.93 -13.62
CA GLU A 91 4.74 -4.15 -14.80
C GLU A 91 4.40 -2.69 -14.44
N THR A 92 4.79 -1.74 -15.30
CA THR A 92 4.34 -0.35 -15.16
C THR A 92 3.46 -0.03 -16.38
N GLY A 93 2.13 0.10 -16.20
CA GLY A 93 1.22 0.26 -17.36
C GLY A 93 -0.19 -0.30 -17.20
N ALA A 94 -0.95 -0.35 -18.30
CA ALA A 94 -2.34 -0.82 -18.37
C ALA A 94 -2.48 -2.22 -19.03
N GLN A 95 -3.59 -2.91 -18.72
CA GLN A 95 -4.04 -4.24 -19.21
C GLN A 95 -3.32 -5.49 -18.63
N GLY A 96 -3.44 -5.72 -17.32
CA GLY A 96 -2.93 -6.92 -16.64
C GLY A 96 -1.74 -6.67 -15.72
N VAL A 97 -1.44 -5.39 -15.47
CA VAL A 97 -0.25 -4.91 -14.78
C VAL A 97 -0.46 -4.82 -13.27
N LEU A 98 0.49 -5.32 -12.50
CA LEU A 98 0.55 -5.14 -11.06
C LEU A 98 1.42 -3.92 -10.72
N ILE A 99 0.82 -2.90 -10.09
CA ILE A 99 1.53 -1.69 -9.66
C ILE A 99 1.84 -1.81 -8.17
N PRO A 100 3.12 -1.82 -7.76
CA PRO A 100 3.48 -1.87 -6.35
C PRO A 100 2.79 -0.76 -5.55
N ALA A 101 2.11 -1.13 -4.47
CA ALA A 101 1.33 -0.22 -3.62
C ALA A 101 1.94 -0.04 -2.23
N LEU A 102 2.40 -1.14 -1.64
CA LEU A 102 3.09 -1.23 -0.36
C LEU A 102 3.89 -2.54 -0.27
N SER A 103 4.82 -2.59 0.66
CA SER A 103 5.49 -3.83 1.08
C SER A 103 5.24 -4.11 2.56
N THR A 104 5.44 -5.37 2.97
CA THR A 104 5.48 -5.78 4.37
C THR A 104 6.90 -6.09 4.83
N ASP A 105 7.14 -6.09 6.14
CA ASP A 105 8.43 -6.47 6.74
C ASP A 105 8.66 -8.00 6.77
N PHE A 106 7.63 -8.79 6.45
CA PHE A 106 7.68 -10.25 6.35
C PHE A 106 7.56 -10.75 4.90
N GLY A 107 7.95 -9.93 3.91
CA GLY A 107 8.21 -10.40 2.55
C GLY A 107 7.02 -10.38 1.59
N PHE A 108 5.88 -9.82 1.98
CA PHE A 108 4.72 -9.70 1.10
C PHE A 108 4.66 -8.33 0.44
N TYR A 109 4.16 -8.29 -0.79
CA TYR A 109 3.97 -7.07 -1.55
C TYR A 109 2.50 -6.98 -1.94
N ALA A 110 1.88 -5.83 -1.72
CA ALA A 110 0.55 -5.56 -2.25
C ALA A 110 0.67 -4.72 -3.51
N PHE A 111 -0.09 -5.10 -4.53
CA PHE A 111 -0.14 -4.45 -5.82
C PHE A 111 -1.56 -3.98 -6.12
N LEU A 112 -1.66 -2.82 -6.76
CA LEU A 112 -2.89 -2.37 -7.42
C LEU A 112 -2.95 -3.01 -8.80
N ALA A 113 -4.06 -3.66 -9.11
CA ALA A 113 -4.29 -4.28 -10.42
C ALA A 113 -5.65 -3.87 -10.99
N PHE A 114 -5.76 -3.81 -12.32
CA PHE A 114 -7.07 -3.76 -12.97
C PHE A 114 -7.66 -5.16 -13.02
N SER A 115 -8.91 -5.32 -12.58
CA SER A 115 -9.61 -6.59 -12.61
C SER A 115 -10.92 -6.45 -13.36
N ASP A 116 -11.22 -7.39 -14.24
CA ASP A 116 -12.54 -7.49 -14.88
C ASP A 116 -13.62 -8.01 -13.91
N ARG A 117 -13.20 -8.52 -12.74
CA ARG A 117 -14.09 -9.07 -11.70
C ARG A 117 -14.64 -7.99 -10.79
N THR A 118 -13.97 -6.85 -10.71
CA THR A 118 -14.48 -5.61 -10.12
C THR A 118 -14.76 -4.62 -11.24
N SER A 119 -15.64 -3.65 -11.05
CA SER A 119 -15.78 -2.55 -11.99
C SER A 119 -14.64 -1.52 -11.82
N GLY A 120 -13.38 -1.98 -11.73
CA GLY A 120 -12.21 -1.12 -11.47
C GLY A 120 -10.97 -1.85 -10.94
N TRP A 121 -10.38 -1.29 -9.88
CA TRP A 121 -9.15 -1.78 -9.27
C TRP A 121 -9.40 -2.95 -8.30
N SER A 122 -8.42 -3.83 -8.18
CA SER A 122 -8.30 -4.89 -7.17
C SER A 122 -6.94 -4.79 -6.46
N ILE A 123 -6.82 -5.50 -5.34
CA ILE A 123 -5.55 -5.67 -4.63
C ILE A 123 -5.04 -7.08 -4.90
N VAL A 124 -3.78 -7.19 -5.31
CA VAL A 124 -3.09 -8.48 -5.46
C VAL A 124 -1.99 -8.55 -4.42
N ILE A 125 -1.98 -9.60 -3.62
CA ILE A 125 -0.91 -9.87 -2.67
C ILE A 125 0.02 -10.91 -3.26
N HIS A 126 1.31 -10.64 -3.20
CA HIS A 126 2.36 -11.56 -3.61
C HIS A 126 3.28 -11.88 -2.45
N ASP A 127 3.58 -13.17 -2.26
CA ASP A 127 4.62 -13.66 -1.38
C ASP A 127 5.95 -13.68 -2.14
N ARG A 128 6.91 -12.84 -1.73
CA ARG A 128 8.21 -12.77 -2.41
C ARG A 128 9.01 -14.07 -2.27
N ASP A 129 8.87 -14.81 -1.19
CA ASP A 129 9.76 -15.92 -0.86
C ASP A 129 9.20 -17.26 -1.34
N GLU A 130 7.88 -17.47 -1.20
CA GLU A 130 7.22 -18.74 -1.54
C GLU A 130 6.52 -18.74 -2.92
N GLY A 131 6.38 -17.56 -3.55
CA GLY A 131 5.81 -17.47 -4.90
C GLY A 131 4.28 -17.64 -4.95
N GLY A 132 3.57 -17.26 -3.89
CA GLY A 132 2.10 -17.23 -3.86
C GLY A 132 1.53 -15.89 -4.33
N CYS A 133 0.41 -15.91 -5.04
CA CYS A 133 -0.29 -14.71 -5.50
C CYS A 133 -1.81 -14.83 -5.30
N TRP A 134 -2.42 -13.84 -4.66
CA TRP A 134 -3.85 -13.84 -4.33
C TRP A 134 -4.51 -12.51 -4.69
N GLU A 135 -5.59 -12.58 -5.47
CA GLU A 135 -6.38 -11.41 -5.84
C GLU A 135 -7.54 -11.20 -4.86
N HIS A 136 -7.60 -10.02 -4.26
CA HIS A 136 -8.74 -9.48 -3.55
C HIS A 136 -9.50 -8.51 -4.47
N ALA A 137 -10.62 -8.98 -5.00
CA ALA A 137 -11.52 -8.23 -5.87
C ALA A 137 -12.30 -7.14 -5.09
N MET A 138 -11.58 -6.14 -4.57
CA MET A 138 -12.11 -5.01 -3.79
C MET A 138 -11.20 -3.79 -3.90
N SER A 139 -11.69 -2.63 -3.45
CA SER A 139 -10.91 -1.39 -3.42
C SER A 139 -9.77 -1.43 -2.39
N PHE A 140 -8.76 -0.60 -2.59
CA PHE A 140 -7.66 -0.42 -1.62
C PHE A 140 -8.17 -0.07 -0.21
N ALA A 141 -9.11 0.86 -0.10
CA ALA A 141 -9.64 1.29 1.19
C ALA A 141 -10.41 0.16 1.90
N GLU A 142 -11.15 -0.65 1.14
CA GLU A 142 -11.83 -1.83 1.68
C GLU A 142 -10.82 -2.87 2.16
N TRP A 143 -9.80 -3.18 1.35
CA TRP A 143 -8.75 -4.12 1.72
C TRP A 143 -8.03 -3.69 3.00
N LEU A 144 -7.63 -2.41 3.07
CA LEU A 144 -6.96 -1.85 4.24
C LEU A 144 -7.88 -1.85 5.47
N HIS A 145 -9.14 -1.46 5.33
CA HIS A 145 -10.09 -1.51 6.43
C HIS A 145 -10.24 -2.93 7.00
N ARG A 146 -10.43 -3.93 6.15
CA ARG A 146 -10.54 -5.34 6.55
C ARG A 146 -9.29 -5.82 7.29
N HIS A 147 -8.11 -5.48 6.77
CA HIS A 147 -6.83 -5.74 7.44
C HIS A 147 -6.77 -5.10 8.83
N LEU A 148 -7.15 -3.82 8.94
CA LEU A 148 -7.14 -3.07 10.21
C LEU A 148 -8.16 -3.60 11.23
N VAL A 149 -9.25 -4.26 10.82
CA VAL A 149 -10.17 -4.92 11.76
C VAL A 149 -9.76 -6.36 12.08
N GLY A 150 -8.63 -6.83 11.54
CA GLY A 150 -8.05 -8.13 11.81
C GLY A 150 -8.56 -9.27 10.93
N GLU A 151 -9.21 -8.97 9.79
CA GLU A 151 -9.40 -9.97 8.75
C GLU A 151 -8.04 -10.33 8.13
N GLU A 152 -7.84 -11.60 7.79
CA GLU A 152 -6.62 -12.06 7.13
C GLU A 152 -6.64 -11.67 5.65
N MET A 153 -5.81 -10.69 5.30
CA MET A 153 -5.79 -10.06 3.98
C MET A 153 -4.44 -10.17 3.26
N ILE A 154 -3.42 -10.80 3.88
CA ILE A 154 -2.06 -10.84 3.34
C ILE A 154 -1.63 -12.28 3.05
N HIS A 155 -1.84 -13.21 3.99
CA HIS A 155 -1.41 -14.60 3.83
C HIS A 155 -2.55 -15.58 4.11
N PRO A 156 -2.92 -16.49 3.19
CA PRO A 156 -3.94 -17.49 3.45
C PRO A 156 -3.55 -18.39 4.63
N GLY A 157 -4.28 -18.28 5.74
CA GLY A 157 -4.00 -19.03 6.97
C GLY A 157 -3.05 -18.32 7.94
N GLY A 158 -2.66 -17.09 7.64
CA GLY A 158 -2.08 -16.17 8.63
C GLY A 158 -3.08 -15.84 9.73
N THR A 159 -2.55 -15.38 10.87
CA THR A 159 -3.34 -14.83 11.97
C THR A 159 -2.66 -13.56 12.48
N TYR A 160 -2.56 -12.54 11.62
CA TYR A 160 -2.00 -11.26 12.02
C TYR A 160 -3.09 -10.38 12.67
N LEU A 161 -3.26 -10.53 13.99
CA LEU A 161 -4.09 -9.62 14.77
C LEU A 161 -3.19 -8.68 15.58
N TYR A 162 -3.27 -7.39 15.28
CA TYR A 162 -2.61 -6.34 16.04
C TYR A 162 -3.59 -5.75 17.06
N PRO A 163 -3.49 -6.11 18.35
CA PRO A 163 -4.43 -5.64 19.35
C PRO A 163 -4.19 -4.16 19.66
N GLY A 164 -5.27 -3.46 20.00
CA GLY A 164 -5.22 -2.06 20.42
C GLY A 164 -5.33 -1.07 19.27
N PRO A 165 -5.07 0.22 19.53
CA PRO A 165 -5.09 1.25 18.49
C PRO A 165 -4.06 0.96 17.39
N VAL A 166 -4.32 1.44 16.18
CA VAL A 166 -3.37 1.31 15.06
C VAL A 166 -2.11 2.13 15.35
N GLU A 167 -0.94 1.51 15.22
CA GLU A 167 0.34 2.23 15.31
C GLU A 167 0.68 2.86 13.97
N LEU A 168 1.10 4.12 14.00
CA LEU A 168 1.53 4.90 12.84
C LEU A 168 2.93 5.41 13.12
N GLU A 169 3.86 5.17 12.21
CA GLU A 169 5.24 5.63 12.34
C GLU A 169 5.71 6.30 11.05
N HIS A 170 6.14 7.57 11.18
CA HIS A 170 6.85 8.22 10.10
C HIS A 170 8.30 7.73 10.07
N PRO A 171 8.78 7.22 8.92
CA PRO A 171 10.18 6.88 8.76
C PRO A 171 11.03 8.17 8.71
N PRO A 172 12.33 8.08 9.07
CA PRO A 172 13.22 9.23 9.01
C PRO A 172 13.40 9.72 7.56
N MET A 173 13.34 11.03 7.34
CA MET A 173 13.53 11.65 6.02
C MET A 173 14.98 12.07 5.79
N SER A 174 15.82 12.01 6.82
CA SER A 174 17.24 12.35 6.75
C SER A 174 18.07 11.53 7.74
N PRO A 175 19.37 11.29 7.48
CA PRO A 175 20.25 10.57 8.40
C PRO A 175 20.26 11.21 9.79
N GLY A 176 19.98 10.41 10.82
CA GLY A 176 19.98 10.86 12.23
C GLY A 176 18.65 11.45 12.73
N GLU A 177 17.64 11.58 11.87
CA GLU A 177 16.27 11.86 12.30
C GLU A 177 15.71 10.63 13.05
N ARG A 178 14.89 10.88 14.09
CA ARG A 178 14.24 9.81 14.85
C ARG A 178 12.91 9.45 14.21
N HIS A 179 12.55 8.18 14.33
CA HIS A 179 11.20 7.70 14.04
C HIS A 179 10.20 8.44 14.93
N LEU A 180 9.10 8.89 14.34
CA LEU A 180 8.00 9.51 15.05
C LEU A 180 6.81 8.56 15.01
N SER A 181 6.54 7.90 16.13
CA SER A 181 5.43 6.97 16.26
C SER A 181 4.30 7.56 17.10
N TRP A 182 3.06 7.32 16.70
CA TRP A 182 1.87 7.64 17.44
C TRP A 182 0.79 6.58 17.21
N TYR A 183 -0.30 6.69 17.94
CA TYR A 183 -1.40 5.74 17.86
C TYR A 183 -2.66 6.46 17.37
N GLY A 184 -3.40 5.78 16.50
CA GLY A 184 -4.76 6.19 16.14
C GLY A 184 -5.71 6.11 17.34
N PRO A 185 -6.99 6.45 17.16
CA PRO A 185 -8.01 6.22 18.17
C PRO A 185 -8.11 4.73 18.55
N GLY A 186 -8.64 4.45 19.74
CA GLY A 186 -8.95 3.08 20.13
C GLY A 186 -9.91 2.47 19.10
N ARG A 187 -9.59 1.27 18.60
CA ARG A 187 -10.53 0.45 17.81
C ARG A 187 -11.70 0.15 18.75
N GLY A 188 -12.79 0.92 18.64
CA GLY A 188 -13.92 0.84 19.55
C GLY A 188 -14.64 -0.50 19.41
N MET A 189 -14.08 -1.54 20.03
CA MET A 189 -14.72 -2.83 20.27
C MET A 189 -15.63 -2.74 21.50
#